data_AF-A0A2T2U4E8-F1
#
_entry.id   AF-A0A2T2U4E8-F1
#
_cell.length_a   1.000
_cell.length_b   1.000
_cell.length_c   1.000
_cell.angle_alpha   90.00
_cell.angle_beta   90.00
_cell.angle_gamma   90.00
#
_symmetry.space_group_name_H-M   'P 1'
#
loop_
_entity.id
_entity.type
_entity.pdbx_description
1 polymer ?
#
loop_
_entity_poly.entity_id
_entity_poly.type
_entity_poly.pdbx_seq_one_letter_code
_entity_poly.pdbx_strand_id
1 'polypeptide(L)'
;MGVGAWAGNQSGLAVKYYAASATAYEAMLSREDGQLVALNAHLLREGPVPGSPLAFFAGVGVFAGLLDAGGSRLTFGPSGSAGLNFFSRRFEIFLQAVPHLQLSPTLDARLGLGAGLRYYF
;
A
#
# COMPACT_ATOMS: atom_id res chain seq x y z
N MET A 1 13.44 9.15 4.07
CA MET A 1 12.68 8.04 3.43
C MET A 1 12.14 7.12 4.51
N GLY A 2 10.91 6.64 4.41
CA GLY A 2 10.28 5.73 5.37
C GLY A 2 10.37 4.27 4.93
N VAL A 3 10.77 3.36 5.81
CA VAL A 3 10.78 1.90 5.57
C VAL A 3 10.12 1.20 6.76
N GLY A 4 9.32 0.19 6.49
CA GLY A 4 8.52 -0.44 7.52
C GLY A 4 7.83 -1.73 7.10
N ALA A 5 6.94 -2.18 7.96
CA ALA A 5 6.11 -3.34 7.74
C ALA A 5 4.63 -2.99 7.95
N TRP A 6 3.76 -3.79 7.36
CA TRP A 6 2.31 -3.72 7.56
C TRP A 6 1.72 -5.12 7.68
N ALA A 7 0.60 -5.22 8.37
CA ALA A 7 -0.10 -6.46 8.63
C ALA A 7 -1.63 -6.27 8.57
N GLY A 8 -2.31 -7.30 8.10
CA GLY A 8 -3.74 -7.33 7.85
C GLY A 8 -4.13 -8.56 7.04
N ASN A 9 -5.13 -8.46 6.16
CA ASN A 9 -5.41 -9.54 5.19
C ASN A 9 -4.34 -9.65 4.10
N GLN A 10 -3.48 -8.63 4.00
CA GLN A 10 -2.22 -8.65 3.30
C GLN A 10 -1.14 -8.18 4.28
N SER A 11 0.04 -8.79 4.23
CA SER A 11 1.13 -8.48 5.16
C SER A 11 2.47 -8.43 4.43
N GLY A 12 3.37 -7.55 4.85
CA GLY A 12 4.71 -7.48 4.28
C GLY A 12 5.45 -6.18 4.57
N LEU A 13 6.23 -5.72 3.60
CA LEU A 13 7.10 -4.55 3.70
C LEU A 13 6.49 -3.35 2.98
N ALA A 14 6.74 -2.16 3.50
CA ALA A 14 6.30 -0.90 2.91
C ALA A 14 7.43 0.14 2.93
N VAL A 15 7.57 0.86 1.82
CA VAL A 15 8.51 1.98 1.66
C VAL A 15 7.71 3.20 1.21
N LYS A 16 8.03 4.36 1.78
CA LYS A 16 7.38 5.63 1.45
C LYS A 16 8.39 6.77 1.33
N TYR A 17 8.27 7.55 0.28
CA TYR A 17 9.14 8.68 -0.01
C TYR A 17 8.32 9.93 -0.30
N TYR A 18 8.47 10.97 0.53
CA TYR A 18 7.87 12.28 0.29
C TYR A 18 8.65 13.01 -0.80
N ALA A 19 8.01 13.23 -1.94
CA ALA A 19 8.58 13.98 -3.06
C ALA A 19 8.33 15.49 -2.92
N ALA A 20 7.22 15.87 -2.27
CA ALA A 20 6.87 17.24 -1.93
C ALA A 20 6.06 17.25 -0.62
N SER A 21 5.72 18.42 -0.10
CA SER A 21 5.05 18.58 1.21
C SER A 21 3.76 17.78 1.36
N ALA A 22 3.02 17.55 0.27
CA ALA A 22 1.75 16.81 0.27
C ALA A 22 1.73 15.65 -0.73
N THR A 23 2.87 15.29 -1.32
CA THR A 23 2.96 14.26 -2.36
C THR A 23 4.00 13.22 -1.97
N ALA A 24 3.61 11.95 -1.97
CA ALA A 24 4.50 10.84 -1.65
C ALA A 24 4.39 9.71 -2.67
N TYR A 25 5.48 8.98 -2.86
CA TYR A 25 5.49 7.69 -3.53
C TYR A 25 5.52 6.58 -2.48
N GLU A 26 4.70 5.56 -2.65
CA GLU A 26 4.66 4.38 -1.79
C GLU A 26 4.89 3.13 -2.62
N ALA A 27 5.69 2.21 -2.10
CA ALA A 27 5.86 0.87 -2.65
C ALA A 27 5.66 -0.16 -1.54
N MET A 28 4.93 -1.24 -1.84
CA MET A 28 4.60 -2.27 -0.86
C MET A 28 4.80 -3.65 -1.46
N LEU A 29 5.53 -4.49 -0.74
CA LEU A 29 5.72 -5.90 -1.06
C LEU A 29 4.92 -6.70 -0.05
N SER A 30 3.89 -7.40 -0.48
CA SER A 30 3.00 -8.16 0.40
C SER A 30 2.83 -9.61 -0.05
N ARG A 31 2.45 -10.46 0.91
CA ARG A 31 1.86 -11.76 0.64
C ARG A 31 0.35 -11.65 0.85
N GLU A 32 -0.41 -12.25 -0.06
CA GLU A 32 -1.87 -12.30 -0.06
C GLU A 32 -2.33 -13.75 -0.23
N ASP A 33 -3.49 -14.10 0.29
CA ASP A 33 -4.10 -15.41 0.04
C ASP A 33 -4.27 -15.65 -1.48
N GLY A 34 -3.68 -16.74 -1.96
CA GLY A 34 -3.66 -17.10 -3.38
C GLY A 34 -2.56 -16.43 -4.23
N GLN A 35 -1.76 -15.50 -3.68
CA GLN A 35 -0.57 -14.97 -4.35
C GLN A 35 0.70 -15.27 -3.54
N LEU A 36 1.78 -15.63 -4.23
CA LEU A 36 3.09 -15.82 -3.59
C LEU A 36 3.66 -14.50 -3.09
N VAL A 37 3.60 -13.49 -3.95
CA VAL A 37 4.14 -12.13 -3.74
C VAL A 37 3.34 -11.15 -4.59
N ALA A 38 2.95 -10.02 -4.01
CA ALA A 38 2.36 -8.87 -4.67
C ALA A 38 3.23 -7.62 -4.42
N LEU A 39 3.43 -6.82 -5.47
CA LEU A 39 4.07 -5.51 -5.43
C LEU A 39 3.02 -4.45 -5.80
N ASN A 40 2.84 -3.47 -4.92
CA ASN A 40 2.03 -2.29 -5.19
C ASN A 40 2.92 -1.06 -5.25
N ALA A 41 2.58 -0.11 -6.12
CA ALA A 41 3.22 1.20 -6.20
C ALA A 41 2.17 2.28 -6.37
N HIS A 42 2.19 3.31 -5.52
CA HIS A 42 1.17 4.37 -5.50
C HIS A 42 1.80 5.77 -5.48
N LEU A 43 1.13 6.71 -6.15
CA LEU A 43 1.30 8.14 -5.96
C LEU A 43 0.23 8.63 -4.98
N LEU A 44 0.65 9.10 -3.82
CA LEU A 44 -0.20 9.53 -2.72
C LEU A 44 -0.23 11.05 -2.60
N ARG A 45 -1.40 11.57 -2.22
CA ARG A 45 -1.61 12.92 -1.72
C ARG A 45 -1.98 12.85 -0.24
N GLU A 46 -1.41 13.74 0.57
CA GLU A 46 -1.68 13.80 2.02
C GLU A 46 -2.29 15.14 2.42
N GLY A 47 -3.12 15.11 3.46
CA GLY A 47 -3.68 16.30 4.07
C GLY A 47 -3.97 16.11 5.56
N PRO A 48 -3.93 17.19 6.36
CA PRO A 48 -4.20 17.10 7.78
C PRO A 48 -5.66 16.78 8.07
N VAL A 49 -5.92 16.03 9.15
CA VAL A 49 -7.27 15.90 9.72
C VAL A 49 -7.47 17.03 10.74
N PRO A 50 -8.46 17.93 10.56
CA PRO A 50 -8.66 19.06 11.46
C PRO A 50 -8.87 18.63 12.92
N GLY A 51 -8.18 19.31 13.86
CA GLY A 51 -8.30 19.03 15.29
C GLY A 51 -7.70 17.68 15.74
N SER A 52 -6.89 17.03 14.89
CA SER A 52 -6.31 15.72 15.14
C SER A 52 -4.84 15.70 14.74
N PRO A 53 -3.99 14.89 15.40
CA PRO A 53 -2.61 14.68 14.96
C PRO A 53 -2.51 13.75 13.73
N LEU A 54 -3.64 13.27 13.21
CA LEU A 54 -3.67 12.38 12.05
C LEU A 54 -3.59 13.17 10.73
N ALA A 55 -3.01 12.55 9.71
CA ALA A 55 -3.21 12.96 8.33
C ALA A 55 -3.98 11.87 7.57
N PHE A 56 -4.80 12.29 6.62
CA PHE A 56 -5.37 11.37 5.63
C PHE A 56 -4.43 11.31 4.43
N PHE A 57 -4.43 10.16 3.77
CA PHE A 57 -3.77 10.01 2.48
C PHE A 57 -4.66 9.24 1.52
N ALA A 58 -4.55 9.57 0.23
CA ALA A 58 -5.21 8.85 -0.84
C ALA A 58 -4.40 8.94 -2.13
N GLY A 59 -4.50 7.92 -2.97
CA GLY A 59 -3.71 7.85 -4.19
C GLY A 59 -4.10 6.72 -5.11
N VAL A 60 -3.53 6.78 -6.30
CA VAL A 60 -3.70 5.80 -7.37
C VAL A 60 -2.36 5.18 -7.72
N GLY A 61 -2.39 4.00 -8.32
CA GLY A 61 -1.19 3.26 -8.62
C GLY A 61 -1.45 2.01 -9.45
N VAL A 62 -0.49 1.11 -9.35
CA VAL A 62 -0.51 -0.18 -10.03
C VAL A 62 -0.11 -1.28 -9.05
N PHE A 63 -0.59 -2.48 -9.33
CA PHE A 63 -0.09 -3.70 -8.69
C PHE A 63 0.45 -4.69 -9.72
N ALA A 64 1.37 -5.54 -9.28
CA ALA A 64 1.82 -6.74 -9.96
C ALA A 64 1.90 -7.89 -8.96
N GLY A 65 1.51 -9.10 -9.36
CA GLY A 65 1.44 -10.27 -8.48
C GLY A 65 1.87 -11.55 -9.19
N LEU A 66 2.31 -12.53 -8.41
CA LEU A 66 2.65 -13.88 -8.87
C LEU A 66 1.72 -14.89 -8.20
N LEU A 67 0.87 -15.56 -9.00
CA LEU A 67 0.02 -16.66 -8.53
C LEU A 67 0.77 -18.00 -8.59
N ASP A 68 0.55 -18.84 -7.58
CA ASP A 68 0.95 -20.25 -7.60
C ASP A 68 -0.25 -21.13 -7.87
N ALA A 69 -0.48 -21.44 -9.14
CA ALA A 69 -1.56 -22.30 -9.59
C ALA A 69 -1.03 -23.34 -10.60
N GLY A 70 -0.02 -24.12 -10.21
CA GLY A 70 0.56 -25.17 -11.07
C GLY A 70 1.43 -24.64 -12.23
N GLY A 71 1.75 -23.35 -12.19
CA GLY A 71 2.60 -22.60 -13.12
C GLY A 71 2.54 -21.12 -12.73
N SER A 72 3.70 -20.47 -12.55
CA SER A 72 3.73 -19.08 -12.10
C SER A 72 3.10 -18.16 -13.15
N ARG A 73 1.95 -17.57 -12.81
CA ARG A 73 1.27 -16.60 -13.67
C ARG A 73 1.46 -15.19 -13.12
N LEU A 74 2.00 -14.31 -13.96
CA LEU A 74 2.06 -12.89 -13.67
C LEU A 74 0.67 -12.28 -13.82
N THR A 75 0.27 -11.49 -12.84
CA THR A 75 -0.92 -10.63 -12.89
C THR A 75 -0.55 -9.20 -12.59
N PHE A 76 -1.35 -8.28 -13.11
CA PHE A 76 -1.15 -6.85 -12.89
C PHE A 76 -2.47 -6.12 -13.06
N GLY A 77 -2.50 -4.84 -12.67
CA GLY A 77 -3.64 -3.98 -12.92
C GLY A 77 -3.61 -2.70 -12.11
N PRO A 78 -4.64 -1.86 -12.23
CA PRO A 78 -4.73 -0.63 -11.47
C PRO A 78 -4.95 -0.91 -9.98
N SER A 79 -4.38 -0.07 -9.13
CA SER A 79 -4.58 -0.09 -7.69
C SER A 79 -4.83 1.31 -7.16
N GLY A 80 -5.38 1.37 -5.95
CA GLY A 80 -5.48 2.58 -5.16
C GLY A 80 -4.94 2.34 -3.75
N SER A 81 -4.71 3.42 -3.03
CA SER A 81 -4.36 3.39 -1.61
C SER A 81 -5.06 4.55 -0.92
N ALA A 82 -5.68 4.30 0.22
CA ALA A 82 -6.31 5.32 1.04
C ALA A 82 -6.23 4.96 2.51
N GLY A 83 -6.04 5.95 3.38
CA GLY A 83 -5.83 5.67 4.78
C GLY A 83 -5.60 6.88 5.67
N LEU A 84 -5.21 6.57 6.90
CA LEU A 84 -4.84 7.52 7.93
C LEU A 84 -3.44 7.18 8.42
N ASN A 85 -2.64 8.21 8.69
CA ASN A 85 -1.36 8.06 9.36
C ASN A 85 -1.23 9.01 10.55
N PHE A 86 -0.35 8.61 11.46
CA PHE A 86 0.11 9.41 12.58
C PHE A 86 1.63 9.43 12.55
N PHE A 87 2.21 10.62 12.52
CA PHE A 87 3.66 10.78 12.51
C PHE A 87 4.15 11.26 13.88
N SER A 88 5.11 10.54 14.46
CA SER A 88 5.76 10.92 15.72
C SER A 88 7.26 10.73 15.60
N ARG A 89 7.99 11.85 15.63
CA ARG A 89 9.46 11.93 15.53
C ARG A 89 10.01 11.31 14.24
N ARG A 90 10.28 10.01 14.24
CA ARG A 90 10.81 9.24 13.12
C ARG A 90 9.91 8.05 12.75
N PHE A 91 8.78 7.89 13.43
CA PHE A 91 7.87 6.77 13.23
C PHE A 91 6.56 7.26 12.63
N GLU A 92 6.08 6.54 11.63
CA GLU A 92 4.74 6.67 11.08
C GLU A 92 3.96 5.40 11.40
N ILE A 93 2.85 5.54 12.13
CA ILE A 93 1.85 4.50 12.28
C ILE A 93 0.77 4.78 11.24
N PHE A 94 0.37 3.78 10.46
CA PHE A 94 -0.63 3.97 9.41
C PHE A 94 -1.66 2.85 9.40
N LEU A 95 -2.87 3.19 8.97
CA LEU A 95 -3.97 2.30 8.66
C LEU A 95 -4.37 2.57 7.21
N GLN A 96 -4.48 1.52 6.39
CA GLN A 96 -4.75 1.70 4.96
C GLN A 96 -5.63 0.61 4.35
N ALA A 97 -6.33 1.03 3.31
CA ALA A 97 -7.05 0.22 2.36
C ALA A 97 -6.37 0.30 0.99
N VAL A 98 -6.19 -0.85 0.35
CA VAL A 98 -5.49 -1.02 -0.94
C VAL A 98 -6.41 -1.80 -1.90
N PRO A 99 -7.40 -1.14 -2.52
CA PRO A 99 -8.20 -1.76 -3.56
C PRO A 99 -7.34 -1.98 -4.82
N HIS A 100 -7.48 -3.14 -5.47
CA HIS A 100 -6.85 -3.39 -6.76
C HIS A 100 -7.73 -4.26 -7.65
N LEU A 101 -7.57 -4.07 -8.96
CA LEU A 101 -8.24 -4.87 -9.99
C LEU A 101 -7.21 -5.76 -10.66
N GLN A 102 -7.37 -7.06 -10.53
CA GLN A 102 -6.55 -8.06 -11.18
C GLN A 102 -7.03 -8.28 -12.63
N LEU A 103 -6.19 -7.87 -13.58
CA LEU A 103 -6.41 -8.13 -14.99
C LEU A 103 -5.95 -9.56 -15.31
N SER A 104 -6.90 -10.49 -15.24
CA SER A 104 -6.77 -11.86 -15.75
C SER A 104 -7.81 -12.06 -16.88
N PRO A 105 -7.97 -13.26 -17.49
CA PRO A 105 -9.03 -13.49 -18.46
C PRO A 105 -10.42 -13.13 -17.92
N THR A 106 -10.55 -13.10 -16.58
CA THR A 106 -11.65 -12.48 -15.84
C THR A 106 -11.13 -11.32 -14.99
N LEU A 107 -11.95 -10.26 -14.85
CA LEU A 107 -11.68 -9.16 -13.92
C LEU A 107 -11.99 -9.61 -12.49
N ASP A 108 -10.99 -9.58 -11.61
CA ASP A 108 -11.15 -9.91 -10.18
C ASP A 108 -10.83 -8.68 -9.32
N ALA A 109 -11.75 -8.29 -8.44
CA ALA A 109 -11.62 -7.11 -7.60
C ALA A 109 -11.25 -7.55 -6.18
N ARG A 110 -10.15 -7.00 -5.66
CA ARG A 110 -9.60 -7.35 -4.36
C ARG A 110 -9.36 -6.11 -3.50
N LEU A 111 -9.36 -6.31 -2.20
CA LEU A 111 -9.16 -5.23 -1.23
C LEU A 111 -8.18 -5.68 -0.15
N GLY A 112 -7.02 -5.03 -0.11
CA GLY A 112 -6.11 -5.10 1.03
C GLY A 112 -6.56 -4.15 2.15
N LEU A 113 -6.51 -4.59 3.39
CA LEU A 113 -6.75 -3.79 4.59
C LEU A 113 -5.66 -4.15 5.60
N GLY A 114 -5.00 -3.15 6.15
CA GLY A 114 -3.96 -3.40 7.15
C GLY A 114 -3.48 -2.15 7.87
N ALA A 115 -2.76 -2.39 8.95
CA ALA A 115 -2.07 -1.36 9.70
C ALA A 115 -0.56 -1.64 9.70
N GLY A 116 0.26 -0.60 9.85
CA GLY A 116 1.69 -0.77 9.83
C GLY A 116 2.45 0.34 10.54
N LEU A 117 3.77 0.15 10.54
CA LEU A 117 4.75 1.04 11.16
C LEU A 117 5.90 1.25 10.18
N ARG A 118 6.30 2.50 9.95
CA ARG A 118 7.49 2.89 9.18
C ARG A 118 8.43 3.74 10.01
N TYR A 119 9.73 3.54 9.83
CA TYR A 119 10.80 4.37 10.36
C TYR A 119 11.38 5.27 9.26
N TYR A 120 11.61 6.55 9.57
CA TYR A 120 12.09 7.57 8.65
C TYR A 120 13.55 7.97 8.93
N PHE A 121 14.41 7.75 7.94
CA PHE A 121 15.80 8.22 7.89
C PHE A 121 15.88 9.66 7.39
#